data_AF-A0A832YBX2-F1
#
_entry.id   AF-A0A832YBX2-F1
#
_cell.length_a   1.000
_cell.length_b   1.000
_cell.length_c   1.000
_cell.angle_alpha   90.00
_cell.angle_beta   90.00
_cell.angle_gamma   90.00
#
_symmetry.space_group_name_H-M   'P 1'
#
loop_
_entity.id
_entity.type
_entity.pdbx_description
1 polymer ?
#
loop_
_entity_poly.entity_id
_entity_poly.type
_entity_poly.pdbx_seq_one_letter_code
_entity_poly.pdbx_strand_id
1 'polypeptide(L)'
;MESVSNTKNPELVRFGNYFLGMLNDLKRRPEDAAKELNVPLEEILDIIEGRKEISSEIISLAVKVWPVNSRDFALIHDDCPNGIKIMRNEHSAKSSRVMERGGKPYYEYRDTAMSSVALFRPEWIEELFIVEDNDPNNPAVQWNNGHFMHQFTYFIGDVNYYYRGPDGEKKVAIMNTGDSVYGTPFRPHSFATRKGASKNGLILALTYGNQLAADTQQELSAIGKELSSHYWLDFSSRKKAFGALLNFHRNGASLSIEELEKRTGINKEKLIQFENFSEIPSYDTIVTLATAMNINARDLLPNDVIEDKVIVQYYKDSAKWHFPETIKAYEIVELAHSRNLPFSKAFEFSVLKEPNSESASELDLQVGLHQYIYNVGKVSVHLNWKINDKVQHDELKPGDSVYIKPNVSHSFRGTGKLVVLRIAGRIAGDAQRELSLFEKSDAHRAISETSMWFDPEGKHE
;
A
#
# COMPACT_ATOMS: atom_id res chain seq x y z
N MET A 1 -22.32 8.64 -44.33
CA MET A 1 -22.01 9.30 -43.06
C MET A 1 -21.99 8.22 -42.00
N GLU A 2 -20.81 7.67 -41.75
CA GLU A 2 -20.61 6.71 -40.67
C GLU A 2 -20.77 7.45 -39.34
N SER A 3 -21.65 6.94 -38.49
CA SER A 3 -21.76 7.36 -37.11
C SER A 3 -20.50 6.93 -36.37
N VAL A 4 -19.49 7.79 -36.35
CA VAL A 4 -18.34 7.65 -35.44
C VAL A 4 -18.93 7.67 -34.02
N SER A 5 -18.81 6.55 -33.31
CA SER A 5 -19.32 6.45 -31.95
C SER A 5 -18.66 7.54 -31.10
N ASN A 6 -19.46 8.44 -30.55
CA ASN A 6 -19.04 9.65 -29.84
C ASN A 6 -18.46 9.36 -28.44
N THR A 7 -17.89 8.16 -28.22
CA THR A 7 -17.36 7.75 -26.92
C THR A 7 -15.92 8.23 -26.79
N LYS A 8 -15.74 9.34 -26.05
CA LYS A 8 -14.41 9.83 -25.68
C LYS A 8 -13.64 8.76 -24.92
N ASN A 9 -12.33 8.65 -25.15
CA ASN A 9 -11.47 7.73 -24.42
C ASN A 9 -11.46 8.11 -22.92
N PRO A 10 -11.89 7.22 -21.99
CA PRO A 10 -11.96 7.54 -20.56
C PRO A 10 -10.62 7.98 -19.95
N GLU A 11 -9.50 7.44 -20.43
CA GLU A 11 -8.17 7.83 -19.96
C GLU A 11 -7.80 9.26 -20.38
N LEU A 12 -8.17 9.66 -21.61
CA LEU A 12 -7.97 11.04 -22.07
C LEU A 12 -8.87 12.02 -21.33
N VAL A 13 -10.12 11.65 -21.04
CA VAL A 13 -11.01 12.48 -20.22
C VAL A 13 -10.45 12.65 -18.81
N ARG A 14 -9.97 11.57 -18.19
CA ARG A 14 -9.34 11.63 -16.86
C ARG A 14 -8.08 12.51 -16.88
N PHE A 15 -7.26 12.40 -17.93
CA PHE A 15 -6.10 13.27 -18.12
C PHE A 15 -6.52 14.73 -18.28
N GLY A 16 -7.50 15.03 -19.13
CA GLY A 16 -8.00 16.39 -19.36
C GLY A 16 -8.53 17.06 -18.09
N ASN A 17 -9.32 16.32 -17.30
CA ASN A 17 -9.80 16.75 -15.98
C ASN A 17 -8.65 17.04 -15.00
N TYR A 18 -7.62 16.19 -14.99
CA TYR A 18 -6.44 16.41 -14.17
C TYR A 18 -5.63 17.64 -14.64
N PHE A 19 -5.44 17.80 -15.95
CA PHE A 19 -4.75 18.95 -16.52
C PHE A 19 -5.50 20.26 -16.21
N LEU A 20 -6.84 20.24 -16.27
CA LEU A 20 -7.67 21.36 -15.80
C LEU A 20 -7.42 21.67 -14.32
N GLY A 21 -7.37 20.65 -13.45
CA GLY A 21 -7.00 20.82 -12.04
C GLY A 21 -5.64 21.52 -11.86
N MET A 22 -4.61 21.07 -12.58
CA MET A 22 -3.29 21.71 -12.57
C MET A 22 -3.35 23.19 -12.99
N LEU A 23 -4.11 23.51 -14.04
CA LEU A 23 -4.31 24.90 -14.46
C LEU A 23 -5.05 25.72 -13.39
N ASN A 24 -6.05 25.14 -12.73
CA ASN A 24 -6.78 25.77 -11.62
C ASN A 24 -5.86 26.08 -10.44
N ASP A 25 -4.94 25.19 -10.10
CA ASP A 25 -3.98 25.37 -9.00
C ASP A 25 -2.99 26.49 -9.31
N LEU A 26 -2.51 26.55 -10.56
CA LEU A 26 -1.62 27.59 -11.06
C LEU A 26 -2.34 28.92 -11.35
N LYS A 27 -3.68 28.97 -11.25
CA LYS A 27 -4.50 30.14 -11.62
C LYS A 27 -4.27 30.56 -13.06
N ARG A 28 -4.38 29.60 -13.99
CA ARG A 28 -4.27 29.80 -15.44
C ARG A 28 -5.57 29.45 -16.12
N ARG A 29 -6.15 30.40 -16.84
CA ARG A 29 -7.25 30.09 -17.77
C ARG A 29 -6.69 29.40 -19.01
N PRO A 30 -7.51 28.71 -19.82
CA PRO A 30 -7.06 28.12 -21.07
C PRO A 30 -6.31 29.11 -21.97
N GLU A 31 -6.76 30.38 -22.05
CA GLU A 31 -6.08 31.43 -22.81
C GLU A 31 -4.72 31.85 -22.23
N ASP A 32 -4.55 31.80 -20.90
CA ASP A 32 -3.27 32.10 -20.26
C ASP A 32 -2.28 30.96 -20.53
N ALA A 33 -2.75 29.70 -20.41
CA ALA A 33 -1.95 28.52 -20.73
C ALA A 33 -1.50 28.50 -22.19
N ALA A 34 -2.43 28.76 -23.12
CA ALA A 34 -2.14 28.85 -24.55
C ALA A 34 -1.06 29.91 -24.85
N LYS A 35 -1.20 31.09 -24.24
CA LYS A 35 -0.24 32.20 -24.41
C LYS A 35 1.13 31.89 -23.82
N GLU A 36 1.20 31.38 -22.59
CA GLU A 36 2.46 31.11 -21.89
C GLU A 36 3.25 29.95 -22.50
N LEU A 37 2.53 28.93 -22.98
CA LEU A 37 3.14 27.78 -23.67
C LEU A 37 3.33 28.01 -25.16
N ASN A 38 2.87 29.15 -25.69
CA ASN A 38 2.91 29.48 -27.12
C ASN A 38 2.29 28.37 -28.00
N VAL A 39 1.09 27.93 -27.61
CA VAL A 39 0.29 26.93 -28.33
C VAL A 39 -1.11 27.47 -28.62
N PRO A 40 -1.80 26.98 -29.67
CA PRO A 40 -3.17 27.40 -29.95
C PRO A 40 -4.12 27.12 -28.78
N LEU A 41 -5.04 28.05 -28.51
CA LEU A 41 -6.06 27.88 -27.48
C LEU A 41 -6.91 26.62 -27.70
N GLU A 42 -7.28 26.33 -28.94
CA GLU A 42 -8.03 25.13 -29.31
C GLU A 42 -7.30 23.84 -28.89
N GLU A 43 -5.97 23.82 -28.98
CA GLU A 43 -5.18 22.67 -28.56
C GLU A 43 -5.23 22.45 -27.04
N ILE A 44 -5.20 23.52 -26.24
CA ILE A 44 -5.40 23.44 -24.79
C ILE A 44 -6.80 22.93 -24.44
N LEU A 45 -7.83 23.44 -25.11
CA LEU A 45 -9.22 23.02 -24.90
C LEU A 45 -9.44 21.55 -25.30
N ASP A 46 -8.86 21.12 -26.42
CA ASP A 46 -8.92 19.72 -26.86
C ASP A 46 -8.30 18.76 -25.84
N ILE A 47 -7.20 19.16 -25.19
CA ILE A 47 -6.57 18.37 -24.13
C ILE A 47 -7.48 18.32 -22.90
N ILE A 48 -7.96 19.47 -22.42
CA ILE A 48 -8.86 19.57 -21.25
C ILE A 48 -10.13 18.72 -21.46
N GLU A 49 -10.70 18.74 -22.66
CA GLU A 49 -11.93 18.03 -22.98
C GLU A 49 -11.70 16.55 -23.31
N GLY A 50 -10.46 16.06 -23.23
CA GLY A 50 -10.09 14.68 -23.53
C GLY A 50 -10.25 14.29 -25.01
N ARG A 51 -10.21 15.27 -25.92
CA ARG A 51 -10.20 15.04 -27.39
C ARG A 51 -8.80 14.79 -27.93
N LYS A 52 -7.77 15.28 -27.24
CA LYS A 52 -6.36 15.15 -27.65
C LYS A 52 -5.47 14.76 -26.48
N GLU A 53 -4.47 13.93 -26.74
CA GLU A 53 -3.40 13.65 -25.79
C GLU A 53 -2.42 14.84 -25.72
N ILE A 54 -1.91 15.15 -24.53
CA ILE A 54 -0.90 16.19 -24.38
C ILE A 54 0.42 15.75 -25.04
N SER A 55 1.07 16.63 -25.77
CA SER A 55 2.34 16.30 -26.42
C SER A 55 3.54 16.45 -25.47
N SER A 56 4.62 15.73 -25.77
CA SER A 56 5.87 15.85 -25.02
C SER A 56 6.48 17.26 -25.09
N GLU A 57 6.21 17.97 -26.19
CA GLU A 57 6.61 19.34 -26.45
C GLU A 57 5.88 20.29 -25.49
N ILE A 58 4.55 20.13 -25.34
CA ILE A 58 3.76 20.91 -24.37
C ILE A 58 4.23 20.65 -22.95
N ILE A 59 4.47 19.38 -22.58
CA ILE A 59 5.00 19.02 -21.25
C ILE A 59 6.36 19.70 -21.01
N SER A 60 7.26 19.64 -21.99
CA SER A 60 8.59 20.24 -21.88
C SER A 60 8.54 21.76 -21.74
N LEU A 61 7.60 22.41 -22.44
CA LEU A 61 7.37 23.85 -22.30
C LEU A 61 6.78 24.18 -20.92
N ALA A 62 5.80 23.40 -20.45
CA ALA A 62 5.17 23.59 -19.15
C ALA A 62 6.18 23.48 -18.00
N VAL A 63 7.03 22.45 -17.99
CA VAL A 63 8.09 22.28 -16.97
C VAL A 63 9.12 23.41 -17.00
N LYS A 64 9.33 24.04 -18.16
CA LYS A 64 10.25 25.17 -18.30
C LYS A 64 9.66 26.48 -17.77
N VAL A 65 8.35 26.68 -17.89
CA VAL A 65 7.68 27.96 -17.59
C VAL A 65 6.97 27.94 -16.23
N TRP A 66 6.50 26.78 -15.78
CA TRP A 66 5.72 26.59 -14.57
C TRP A 66 6.51 25.76 -13.53
N PRO A 67 6.19 25.91 -12.23
CA PRO A 67 6.82 25.13 -11.17
C PRO A 67 6.21 23.72 -11.07
N VAL A 68 6.25 22.96 -12.17
CA VAL A 68 5.73 21.59 -12.30
C VAL A 68 6.82 20.67 -12.82
N ASN A 69 6.69 19.37 -12.58
CA ASN A 69 7.60 18.33 -13.03
C ASN A 69 7.00 17.55 -14.19
N SER A 70 7.85 16.94 -15.04
CA SER A 70 7.35 16.06 -16.12
C SER A 70 6.49 14.91 -15.60
N ARG A 71 6.77 14.43 -14.39
CA ARG A 71 6.00 13.37 -13.74
C ARG A 71 4.58 13.81 -13.36
N ASP A 72 4.35 15.10 -13.18
CA ASP A 72 3.04 15.63 -12.83
C ASP A 72 2.07 15.46 -14.01
N PHE A 73 2.57 15.21 -15.22
CA PHE A 73 1.77 14.87 -16.41
C PHE A 73 1.63 13.35 -16.65
N ALA A 74 2.16 12.51 -15.75
CA ALA A 74 2.15 11.05 -15.91
C ALA A 74 1.20 10.38 -14.91
N LEU A 75 -0.09 10.30 -15.28
CA LEU A 75 -1.12 9.68 -14.44
C LEU A 75 -0.90 8.17 -14.29
N ILE A 76 -1.40 7.61 -13.19
CA ILE A 76 -1.45 6.17 -12.97
C ILE A 76 -2.42 5.55 -13.98
N HIS A 77 -1.92 4.78 -14.94
CA HIS A 77 -2.75 4.03 -15.88
C HIS A 77 -3.70 3.06 -15.16
N ASP A 78 -4.98 3.03 -15.53
CA ASP A 78 -5.92 2.03 -14.99
C ASP A 78 -5.88 0.73 -15.81
N ASP A 79 -5.03 -0.20 -15.39
CA ASP A 79 -4.95 -1.55 -15.98
C ASP A 79 -5.99 -2.53 -15.41
N CYS A 80 -6.96 -2.04 -14.63
CA CYS A 80 -7.97 -2.84 -13.93
C CYS A 80 -9.37 -2.18 -13.99
N PRO A 81 -9.90 -1.85 -15.20
CA PRO A 81 -11.14 -1.09 -15.33
C PRO A 81 -12.38 -1.82 -14.79
N ASN A 82 -12.34 -3.16 -14.73
CA ASN A 82 -13.43 -4.00 -14.23
C ASN A 82 -13.36 -4.25 -12.72
N GLY A 83 -12.50 -3.53 -11.99
CA GLY A 83 -12.34 -3.67 -10.54
C GLY A 83 -11.50 -4.88 -10.09
N ILE A 84 -11.33 -5.87 -10.97
CA ILE A 84 -10.56 -7.10 -10.72
C ILE A 84 -9.58 -7.34 -11.88
N LYS A 85 -8.37 -7.83 -11.55
CA LYS A 85 -7.35 -8.28 -12.51
C LYS A 85 -6.81 -9.65 -12.09
N ILE A 86 -7.07 -10.66 -12.91
CA ILE A 86 -6.64 -12.06 -12.66
C ILE A 86 -5.37 -12.35 -13.45
N MET A 87 -4.41 -13.01 -12.81
CA MET A 87 -3.24 -13.58 -13.47
C MET A 87 -3.28 -15.10 -13.31
N ARG A 88 -3.34 -15.79 -14.45
CA ARG A 88 -3.38 -17.26 -14.51
C ARG A 88 -2.03 -17.86 -14.12
N ASN A 89 -2.05 -19.05 -13.52
CA ASN A 89 -0.84 -19.78 -13.16
C ASN A 89 0.09 -19.99 -14.36
N GLU A 90 -0.47 -20.30 -15.54
CA GLU A 90 0.30 -20.43 -16.78
C GLU A 90 1.01 -19.14 -17.21
N HIS A 91 0.48 -17.96 -16.86
CA HIS A 91 1.15 -16.68 -17.11
C HIS A 91 2.26 -16.44 -16.07
N SER A 92 2.05 -16.87 -14.84
CA SER A 92 3.09 -16.85 -13.79
C SER A 92 4.26 -17.77 -14.16
N ALA A 93 3.98 -18.95 -14.73
CA ALA A 93 5.02 -19.85 -15.22
C ALA A 93 5.86 -19.23 -16.36
N LYS A 94 5.26 -18.40 -17.23
CA LYS A 94 5.96 -17.70 -18.31
C LYS A 94 6.91 -16.60 -17.83
N SER A 95 6.73 -16.07 -16.61
CA SER A 95 7.64 -15.07 -16.02
C SER A 95 8.76 -15.70 -15.17
N SER A 96 8.89 -17.03 -15.21
CA SER A 96 9.90 -17.78 -14.49
C SER A 96 11.31 -17.27 -14.78
N ARG A 97 12.09 -17.11 -13.71
CA ARG A 97 13.51 -16.76 -13.75
C ARG A 97 14.24 -17.44 -12.59
N VAL A 98 15.22 -18.26 -12.93
CA VAL A 98 16.11 -18.88 -11.94
C VAL A 98 17.26 -17.93 -11.65
N MET A 99 17.45 -17.59 -10.38
CA MET A 99 18.56 -16.77 -9.93
C MET A 99 19.57 -17.61 -9.15
N GLU A 100 20.83 -17.49 -9.54
CA GLU A 100 21.94 -18.15 -8.86
C GLU A 100 22.49 -17.28 -7.73
N ARG A 101 22.95 -17.93 -6.65
CA ARG A 101 23.74 -17.30 -5.59
C ARG A 101 24.84 -18.26 -5.17
N GLY A 102 26.06 -17.75 -4.97
CA GLY A 102 27.22 -18.60 -4.70
C GLY A 102 27.51 -19.61 -5.83
N GLY A 103 27.18 -19.25 -7.08
CA GLY A 103 27.39 -20.09 -8.27
C GLY A 103 26.46 -21.30 -8.42
N LYS A 104 25.31 -21.30 -7.73
CA LYS A 104 24.31 -22.36 -7.82
C LYS A 104 22.89 -21.78 -7.91
N PRO A 105 21.96 -22.43 -8.63
CA PRO A 105 20.54 -22.10 -8.57
C PRO A 105 20.05 -22.02 -7.13
N TYR A 106 19.47 -20.89 -6.75
CA TYR A 106 19.05 -20.62 -5.37
C TYR A 106 17.55 -20.39 -5.27
N TYR A 107 16.98 -19.61 -6.20
CA TYR A 107 15.55 -19.35 -6.28
C TYR A 107 15.04 -19.46 -7.70
N GLU A 108 13.81 -19.94 -7.86
CA GLU A 108 12.98 -19.65 -9.03
C GLU A 108 11.94 -18.60 -8.65
N TYR A 109 11.96 -17.44 -9.31
CA TYR A 109 10.95 -16.39 -9.14
C TYR A 109 9.90 -16.48 -10.24
N ARG A 110 8.64 -16.27 -9.88
CA ARG A 110 7.52 -16.05 -10.80
C ARG A 110 6.70 -14.88 -10.34
N ASP A 111 6.36 -14.01 -11.28
CA ASP A 111 5.45 -12.90 -11.04
C ASP A 111 4.04 -13.45 -10.81
N THR A 112 3.28 -12.80 -9.93
CA THR A 112 1.84 -13.06 -9.76
C THR A 112 1.05 -11.76 -9.98
N ALA A 113 -0.27 -11.77 -9.75
CA ALA A 113 -1.14 -10.65 -10.08
C ALA A 113 -0.64 -9.31 -9.52
N MET A 114 -0.37 -8.38 -10.44
CA MET A 114 0.02 -7.00 -10.16
C MET A 114 -0.85 -6.04 -10.99
N SER A 115 -1.12 -4.87 -10.41
CA SER A 115 -1.85 -3.78 -11.08
C SER A 115 -1.10 -2.47 -10.89
N SER A 116 -1.08 -1.64 -11.94
CA SER A 116 -0.49 -0.29 -11.91
C SER A 116 -1.16 0.64 -10.89
N VAL A 117 -2.43 0.38 -10.54
CA VAL A 117 -3.16 1.17 -9.53
C VAL A 117 -2.86 0.76 -8.09
N ALA A 118 -1.98 -0.23 -7.86
CA ALA A 118 -1.65 -0.75 -6.53
C ALA A 118 -0.14 -0.81 -6.27
N LEU A 119 0.22 -0.98 -5.00
CA LEU A 119 1.61 -1.01 -4.53
C LEU A 119 2.16 -2.42 -4.30
N PHE A 120 1.46 -3.47 -4.76
CA PHE A 120 1.92 -4.85 -4.63
C PHE A 120 3.08 -5.17 -5.57
N ARG A 121 4.03 -5.97 -5.10
CA ARG A 121 5.08 -6.68 -5.86
C ARG A 121 5.15 -8.13 -5.33
N PRO A 122 4.11 -8.95 -5.59
CA PRO A 122 3.97 -10.26 -5.02
C PRO A 122 4.66 -11.31 -5.89
N GLU A 123 5.62 -12.02 -5.29
CA GLU A 123 6.43 -13.01 -5.97
C GLU A 123 6.12 -14.41 -5.43
N TRP A 124 5.94 -15.35 -6.34
CA TRP A 124 6.04 -16.79 -6.04
C TRP A 124 7.52 -17.16 -6.12
N ILE A 125 8.08 -17.77 -5.07
CA ILE A 125 9.51 -18.06 -5.00
C ILE A 125 9.74 -19.48 -4.49
N GLU A 126 10.29 -20.35 -5.32
CA GLU A 126 10.68 -21.71 -4.93
C GLU A 126 12.12 -21.75 -4.41
N GLU A 127 12.30 -22.37 -3.24
CA GLU A 127 13.60 -22.54 -2.59
C GLU A 127 14.39 -23.72 -3.20
N LEU A 128 15.15 -23.46 -4.25
CA LEU A 128 15.96 -24.48 -4.95
C LEU A 128 17.16 -24.96 -4.11
N PHE A 129 17.62 -24.13 -3.17
CA PHE A 129 18.74 -24.45 -2.31
C PHE A 129 18.30 -25.29 -1.09
N ILE A 130 18.92 -26.46 -0.91
CA ILE A 130 18.68 -27.36 0.22
C ILE A 130 19.75 -27.16 1.28
N VAL A 131 19.34 -26.92 2.54
CA VAL A 131 20.23 -26.81 3.70
C VAL A 131 20.30 -28.12 4.49
N GLU A 132 21.48 -28.41 5.01
CA GLU A 132 21.77 -29.63 5.79
C GLU A 132 21.34 -29.54 7.26
N ASP A 133 21.21 -28.32 7.79
CA ASP A 133 20.86 -28.02 9.18
C ASP A 133 19.99 -26.75 9.30
N ASN A 134 19.60 -26.44 10.53
CA ASN A 134 18.88 -25.23 10.88
C ASN A 134 19.79 -24.25 11.66
N ASP A 135 21.10 -24.16 11.34
CA ASP A 135 21.99 -23.20 11.99
C ASP A 135 21.81 -21.80 11.34
N PRO A 136 21.43 -20.75 12.09
CA PRO A 136 21.35 -19.40 11.53
C PRO A 136 22.67 -18.88 10.95
N ASN A 137 23.82 -19.44 11.36
CA ASN A 137 25.14 -19.08 10.89
C ASN A 137 25.65 -19.97 9.75
N ASN A 138 24.85 -20.90 9.23
CA ASN A 138 25.25 -21.79 8.15
C ASN A 138 25.84 -20.99 6.96
N PRO A 139 27.14 -21.18 6.63
CA PRO A 139 27.84 -20.37 5.63
C PRO A 139 27.35 -20.61 4.20
N ALA A 140 26.60 -21.69 3.96
CA ALA A 140 26.06 -22.01 2.65
C ALA A 140 24.83 -21.15 2.30
N VAL A 141 24.14 -20.60 3.30
CA VAL A 141 22.96 -19.72 3.12
C VAL A 141 23.39 -18.39 2.50
N GLN A 142 22.76 -18.02 1.38
CA GLN A 142 23.10 -16.81 0.62
C GLN A 142 22.11 -15.68 0.94
N TRP A 143 22.55 -14.71 1.72
CA TRP A 143 21.73 -13.59 2.22
C TRP A 143 21.52 -12.52 1.14
N ASN A 144 20.35 -11.86 1.16
CA ASN A 144 20.18 -10.57 0.47
C ASN A 144 20.69 -9.42 1.35
N ASN A 145 20.68 -8.20 0.82
CA ASN A 145 21.06 -6.98 1.54
C ASN A 145 19.88 -6.31 2.28
N GLY A 146 18.74 -6.99 2.36
CA GLY A 146 17.45 -6.35 2.56
C GLY A 146 17.01 -5.58 1.30
N HIS A 147 15.75 -5.13 1.29
CA HIS A 147 15.19 -4.38 0.18
C HIS A 147 14.13 -3.38 0.69
N PHE A 148 13.76 -2.40 -0.14
CA PHE A 148 12.92 -1.28 0.30
C PHE A 148 11.46 -1.66 0.58
N MET A 149 10.94 -2.70 -0.07
CA MET A 149 9.54 -3.07 0.09
C MET A 149 9.30 -3.69 1.47
N HIS A 150 8.12 -3.42 2.04
CA HIS A 150 7.63 -4.25 3.14
C HIS A 150 7.41 -5.67 2.61
N GLN A 151 7.58 -6.68 3.47
CA GLN A 151 7.39 -8.06 3.05
C GLN A 151 6.51 -8.82 4.04
N PHE A 152 5.33 -9.22 3.57
CA PHE A 152 4.60 -10.35 4.15
C PHE A 152 5.02 -11.62 3.40
N THR A 153 5.10 -12.76 4.08
CA THR A 153 5.43 -14.03 3.44
C THR A 153 4.61 -15.15 4.04
N TYR A 154 4.02 -15.97 3.17
CA TYR A 154 3.32 -17.21 3.51
C TYR A 154 4.14 -18.41 3.06
N PHE A 155 4.28 -19.42 3.92
CA PHE A 155 5.14 -20.57 3.69
C PHE A 155 4.35 -21.80 3.23
N ILE A 156 4.91 -22.56 2.29
CA ILE A 156 4.39 -23.82 1.76
C ILE A 156 5.51 -24.85 1.73
N GLY A 157 5.39 -25.91 2.52
CA GLY A 157 6.41 -26.95 2.66
C GLY A 157 7.45 -26.64 3.73
N ASP A 158 8.59 -27.34 3.65
CA ASP A 158 9.62 -27.36 4.68
C ASP A 158 10.69 -26.27 4.47
N VAL A 159 10.34 -25.02 4.81
CA VAL A 159 11.19 -23.84 4.56
C VAL A 159 11.89 -23.36 5.83
N ASN A 160 13.18 -23.05 5.75
CA ASN A 160 13.85 -22.23 6.77
C ASN A 160 13.82 -20.76 6.36
N TYR A 161 13.37 -19.89 7.27
CA TYR A 161 13.46 -18.45 7.11
C TYR A 161 14.62 -17.88 7.93
N TYR A 162 15.65 -17.38 7.25
CA TYR A 162 16.80 -16.74 7.85
C TYR A 162 16.61 -15.23 7.83
N TYR A 163 16.85 -14.55 8.95
CA TYR A 163 16.73 -13.10 9.06
C TYR A 163 17.73 -12.53 10.05
N ARG A 164 18.02 -11.23 9.94
CA ARG A 164 18.80 -10.52 10.97
C ARG A 164 17.87 -9.84 11.97
N GLY A 165 18.08 -10.10 13.25
CA GLY A 165 17.36 -9.45 14.34
C GLY A 165 17.69 -7.96 14.45
N PRO A 166 16.98 -7.21 15.32
CA PRO A 166 17.29 -5.81 15.61
C PRO A 166 18.70 -5.60 16.16
N ASP A 167 19.23 -6.60 16.86
CA ASP A 167 20.60 -6.74 17.39
C ASP A 167 21.66 -6.97 16.30
N GLY A 168 21.24 -7.25 15.06
CA GLY A 168 22.12 -7.62 13.95
C GLY A 168 22.50 -9.10 13.91
N GLU A 169 22.07 -9.89 14.90
CA GLU A 169 22.34 -11.32 14.95
C GLU A 169 21.54 -12.09 13.90
N LYS A 170 22.16 -13.10 13.30
CA LYS A 170 21.47 -14.02 12.40
C LYS A 170 20.56 -14.92 13.22
N LYS A 171 19.31 -15.04 12.77
CA LYS A 171 18.27 -15.89 13.35
C LYS A 171 17.69 -16.76 12.23
N VAL A 172 17.13 -17.89 12.63
CA VAL A 172 16.43 -18.80 11.72
C VAL A 172 15.13 -19.21 12.38
N ALA A 173 14.07 -19.23 11.60
CA ALA A 173 12.77 -19.69 12.01
C ALA A 173 12.36 -20.85 11.09
N ILE A 174 12.01 -21.98 11.70
CA ILE A 174 11.72 -23.25 11.01
C ILE A 174 10.24 -23.23 10.64
N MET A 175 9.95 -22.99 9.37
CA MET A 175 8.58 -22.78 8.86
C MET A 175 8.02 -24.04 8.21
N ASN A 176 6.70 -24.15 8.26
CA ASN A 176 5.90 -25.17 7.60
C ASN A 176 4.73 -24.54 6.84
N THR A 177 4.00 -25.36 6.08
CA THR A 177 2.81 -24.91 5.36
C THR A 177 1.82 -24.21 6.30
N GLY A 178 1.42 -22.99 5.95
CA GLY A 178 0.48 -22.18 6.72
C GLY A 178 1.14 -21.14 7.62
N ASP A 179 2.42 -21.32 7.97
CA ASP A 179 3.14 -20.32 8.75
C ASP A 179 3.31 -19.03 7.92
N SER A 180 3.56 -17.94 8.61
CA SER A 180 3.76 -16.65 7.96
C SER A 180 4.70 -15.72 8.73
N VAL A 181 5.23 -14.74 8.02
CA VAL A 181 6.10 -13.71 8.62
C VAL A 181 5.82 -12.34 8.01
N TYR A 182 6.01 -11.30 8.81
CA TYR A 182 6.20 -9.94 8.33
C TYR A 182 7.63 -9.47 8.65
N GLY A 183 8.32 -8.88 7.67
CA GLY A 183 9.63 -8.25 7.83
C GLY A 183 9.61 -6.78 7.42
N THR A 184 10.19 -5.91 8.26
CA THR A 184 10.37 -4.49 7.93
C THR A 184 11.36 -4.28 6.77
N PRO A 185 11.24 -3.17 6.02
CA PRO A 185 12.18 -2.80 4.97
C PRO A 185 13.65 -2.84 5.40
N PHE A 186 14.52 -3.14 4.44
CA PHE A 186 15.97 -3.22 4.55
C PHE A 186 16.50 -4.23 5.57
N ARG A 187 15.68 -5.17 6.06
CA ARG A 187 16.16 -6.28 6.90
C ARG A 187 16.71 -7.40 6.03
N PRO A 188 18.02 -7.73 6.14
CA PRO A 188 18.59 -8.86 5.42
C PRO A 188 17.92 -10.17 5.80
N HIS A 189 17.59 -10.97 4.79
CA HIS A 189 16.97 -12.29 4.97
C HIS A 189 17.30 -13.24 3.81
N SER A 190 17.01 -14.53 4.03
CA SER A 190 17.08 -15.60 3.03
C SER A 190 16.15 -16.75 3.39
N PHE A 191 15.97 -17.67 2.45
CA PHE A 191 15.14 -18.85 2.55
C PHE A 191 15.91 -20.05 2.01
N ALA A 192 15.58 -21.24 2.50
CA ALA A 192 16.09 -22.50 1.97
C ALA A 192 15.15 -23.66 2.29
N THR A 193 15.17 -24.69 1.46
CA THR A 193 14.47 -25.95 1.71
C THR A 193 15.25 -26.78 2.71
N ARG A 194 14.58 -27.37 3.70
CA ARG A 194 15.25 -28.29 4.63
C ARG A 194 15.57 -29.63 3.97
N LYS A 195 16.71 -30.22 4.34
CA LYS A 195 17.05 -31.60 3.97
C LYS A 195 15.94 -32.57 4.38
N GLY A 196 15.62 -33.50 3.48
CA GLY A 196 14.59 -34.52 3.68
C GLY A 196 13.18 -34.08 3.31
N ALA A 197 12.99 -32.82 2.87
CA ALA A 197 11.71 -32.37 2.31
C ALA A 197 11.32 -33.21 1.09
N SER A 198 10.04 -33.55 0.98
CA SER A 198 9.50 -34.34 -0.14
C SER A 198 9.50 -33.60 -1.49
N LYS A 199 9.59 -32.27 -1.44
CA LYS A 199 9.69 -31.33 -2.56
C LYS A 199 10.37 -30.07 -2.06
N ASN A 200 10.80 -29.21 -2.98
CA ASN A 200 11.28 -27.89 -2.60
C ASN A 200 10.21 -27.12 -1.81
N GLY A 201 10.68 -26.35 -0.86
CA GLY A 201 9.92 -25.31 -0.20
C GLY A 201 9.50 -24.24 -1.21
N LEU A 202 8.38 -23.59 -0.88
CA LEU A 202 7.83 -22.49 -1.64
C LEU A 202 7.38 -21.41 -0.68
N ILE A 203 7.62 -20.16 -1.05
CA ILE A 203 7.01 -19.01 -0.40
C ILE A 203 6.18 -18.17 -1.38
N LEU A 204 5.13 -17.55 -0.84
CA LEU A 204 4.49 -16.39 -1.45
C LEU A 204 5.07 -15.14 -0.78
N ALA A 205 6.10 -14.54 -1.39
CA ALA A 205 6.72 -13.30 -0.92
C ALA A 205 5.91 -12.09 -1.41
N LEU A 206 4.87 -11.74 -0.65
CA LEU A 206 3.96 -10.66 -0.98
C LEU A 206 4.55 -9.34 -0.52
N THR A 207 5.47 -8.80 -1.32
CA THR A 207 6.09 -7.50 -1.02
C THR A 207 5.20 -6.34 -1.47
N TYR A 208 5.30 -5.19 -0.80
CA TYR A 208 4.51 -4.01 -1.15
C TYR A 208 5.14 -2.71 -0.66
N GLY A 209 4.85 -1.62 -1.39
CA GLY A 209 5.09 -0.26 -0.94
C GLY A 209 4.03 0.22 0.04
N ASN A 210 4.38 1.22 0.83
CA ASN A 210 3.45 1.96 1.70
C ASN A 210 3.72 3.46 1.57
N GLN A 211 3.40 4.27 2.59
CA GLN A 211 3.49 5.73 2.58
C GLN A 211 4.86 6.31 2.17
N LEU A 212 5.97 5.59 2.38
CA LEU A 212 7.29 6.08 1.94
C LEU A 212 7.56 5.91 0.43
N ALA A 213 6.74 5.14 -0.30
CA ALA A 213 6.97 4.87 -1.72
C ALA A 213 6.42 6.01 -2.62
N ALA A 214 6.91 6.08 -3.86
CA ALA A 214 6.50 7.07 -4.86
C ALA A 214 6.77 8.51 -4.42
N ASP A 215 5.74 9.36 -4.31
CA ASP A 215 5.89 10.82 -4.18
C ASP A 215 6.66 11.22 -2.92
N THR A 216 6.38 10.57 -1.79
CA THR A 216 7.10 10.80 -0.55
C THR A 216 8.59 10.47 -0.67
N GLN A 217 8.96 9.41 -1.41
CA GLN A 217 10.37 9.11 -1.68
C GLN A 217 11.01 10.18 -2.55
N GLN A 218 10.28 10.67 -3.57
CA GLN A 218 10.78 11.68 -4.50
C GLN A 218 11.01 13.00 -3.77
N GLU A 219 10.08 13.42 -2.92
CA GLU A 219 10.19 14.64 -2.11
C GLU A 219 11.40 14.56 -1.15
N LEU A 220 11.52 13.47 -0.39
CA LEU A 220 12.68 13.26 0.49
C LEU A 220 13.99 13.24 -0.30
N SER A 221 13.99 12.70 -1.52
CA SER A 221 15.18 12.67 -2.38
C SER A 221 15.53 14.06 -2.92
N ALA A 222 14.54 14.87 -3.29
CA ALA A 222 14.72 16.20 -3.84
C ALA A 222 15.18 17.22 -2.78
N ILE A 223 14.66 17.09 -1.54
CA ILE A 223 15.13 17.85 -0.37
C ILE A 223 16.60 17.52 -0.06
N GLY A 224 17.01 16.27 -0.30
CA GLY A 224 18.38 15.80 -0.09
C GLY A 224 18.59 15.10 1.26
N LYS A 225 19.57 14.20 1.31
CA LYS A 225 19.76 13.26 2.43
C LYS A 225 19.98 13.93 3.79
N GLU A 226 20.74 15.03 3.81
CA GLU A 226 21.09 15.74 5.04
C GLU A 226 19.82 16.28 5.72
N LEU A 227 19.06 17.11 5.01
CA LEU A 227 17.83 17.71 5.53
C LEU A 227 16.75 16.65 5.79
N SER A 228 16.57 15.71 4.86
CA SER A 228 15.57 14.65 5.00
C SER A 228 15.84 13.69 6.17
N SER A 229 17.10 13.56 6.62
CA SER A 229 17.42 12.69 7.77
C SER A 229 16.79 13.17 9.07
N HIS A 230 16.45 14.46 9.19
CA HIS A 230 15.79 15.02 10.38
C HIS A 230 14.32 14.61 10.51
N TYR A 231 13.69 14.06 9.47
CA TYR A 231 12.36 13.44 9.58
C TYR A 231 12.39 12.06 10.23
N TRP A 232 13.58 11.47 10.43
CA TRP A 232 13.71 10.23 11.19
C TRP A 232 13.61 10.53 12.69
N LEU A 233 12.48 10.17 13.28
CA LEU A 233 12.25 10.27 14.73
C LEU A 233 12.63 8.96 15.44
N ASP A 234 13.26 9.06 16.62
CA ASP A 234 13.65 7.89 17.40
C ASP A 234 12.45 7.23 18.07
N PHE A 235 11.90 6.21 17.41
CA PHE A 235 10.78 5.40 17.91
C PHE A 235 11.26 4.09 18.56
N SER A 236 12.48 4.03 19.10
CA SER A 236 13.00 2.83 19.79
C SER A 236 12.30 2.51 21.12
N SER A 237 11.60 3.47 21.71
CA SER A 237 10.71 3.26 22.86
C SER A 237 9.48 4.17 22.74
N ARG A 238 8.36 3.83 23.41
CA ARG A 238 7.18 4.71 23.41
C ARG A 238 7.47 6.09 23.98
N LYS A 239 8.30 6.17 25.04
CA LYS A 239 8.67 7.45 25.67
C LYS A 239 9.50 8.32 24.73
N LYS A 240 10.44 7.70 24.00
CA LYS A 240 11.22 8.39 22.98
C LYS A 240 10.35 8.90 21.83
N ALA A 241 9.45 8.05 21.34
CA ALA A 241 8.52 8.43 20.29
C ALA A 241 7.64 9.62 20.70
N PHE A 242 7.06 9.59 21.91
CA PHE A 242 6.26 10.71 22.43
C PHE A 242 7.08 12.01 22.52
N GLY A 243 8.25 11.98 23.17
CA GLY A 243 9.09 13.17 23.30
C GLY A 243 9.55 13.72 21.95
N ALA A 244 9.82 12.85 20.97
CA ALA A 244 10.22 13.25 19.62
C ALA A 244 9.05 13.92 18.86
N LEU A 245 7.83 13.38 18.96
CA LEU A 245 6.63 13.99 18.39
C LEU A 245 6.33 15.34 19.04
N LEU A 246 6.41 15.42 20.37
CA LEU A 246 6.22 16.67 21.11
C LEU A 246 7.23 17.75 20.66
N ASN A 247 8.51 17.39 20.59
CA ASN A 247 9.56 18.31 20.14
C ASN A 247 9.34 18.75 18.69
N PHE A 248 8.99 17.82 17.80
CA PHE A 248 8.72 18.10 16.38
C PHE A 248 7.59 19.11 16.22
N HIS A 249 6.45 18.90 16.88
CA HIS A 249 5.31 19.80 16.81
C HIS A 249 5.56 21.15 17.51
N ARG A 250 6.24 21.16 18.67
CA ARG A 250 6.58 22.40 19.36
C ARG A 250 7.47 23.29 18.49
N ASN A 251 8.50 22.70 17.88
CA ASN A 251 9.40 23.41 16.97
C ASN A 251 8.65 23.87 15.71
N GLY A 252 7.77 23.05 15.14
CA GLY A 252 6.91 23.44 14.02
C GLY A 252 6.01 24.64 14.33
N ALA A 253 5.54 24.75 15.57
CA ALA A 253 4.77 25.89 16.06
C ALA A 253 5.65 27.07 16.53
N SER A 254 6.98 26.97 16.44
CA SER A 254 7.96 27.97 16.91
C SER A 254 7.78 28.38 18.37
N LEU A 255 7.36 27.44 19.24
CA LEU A 255 7.17 27.71 20.66
C LEU A 255 8.44 27.40 21.46
N SER A 256 8.89 28.33 22.31
CA SER A 256 9.89 27.99 23.33
C SER A 256 9.24 27.18 24.46
N ILE A 257 10.05 26.57 25.32
CA ILE A 257 9.51 25.87 26.51
C ILE A 257 8.79 26.85 27.44
N GLU A 258 9.29 28.08 27.58
CA GLU A 258 8.65 29.13 28.38
C GLU A 258 7.29 29.53 27.83
N GLU A 259 7.16 29.65 26.51
CA GLU A 259 5.87 29.94 25.88
C GLU A 259 4.91 28.75 26.02
N LEU A 260 5.39 27.51 25.90
CA LEU A 260 4.58 26.33 26.10
C LEU A 260 4.11 26.21 27.57
N GLU A 261 4.96 26.51 28.55
CA GLU A 261 4.61 26.60 29.97
C GLU A 261 3.51 27.63 30.19
N LYS A 262 3.66 28.84 29.63
CA LYS A 262 2.65 29.90 29.75
C LYS A 262 1.28 29.49 29.20
N ARG A 263 1.24 28.77 28.06
CA ARG A 263 -0.01 28.33 27.43
C ARG A 263 -0.70 27.20 28.18
N THR A 264 0.08 26.31 28.76
CA THR A 264 -0.42 25.05 29.34
C THR A 264 -0.57 25.10 30.85
N GLY A 265 0.13 26.02 31.52
CA GLY A 265 0.31 26.03 32.97
C GLY A 265 1.18 24.87 33.48
N ILE A 266 1.79 24.09 32.59
CA ILE A 266 2.67 22.97 32.96
C ILE A 266 4.07 23.53 33.20
N ASN A 267 4.60 23.27 34.40
CA ASN A 267 5.93 23.69 34.81
C ASN A 267 7.02 23.28 33.79
N LYS A 268 7.92 24.22 33.51
CA LYS A 268 9.03 24.09 32.55
C LYS A 268 9.85 22.82 32.72
N GLU A 269 10.20 22.42 33.94
CA GLU A 269 11.00 21.22 34.17
C GLU A 269 10.26 19.95 33.72
N LYS A 270 8.93 19.88 33.90
CA LYS A 270 8.12 18.77 33.39
C LYS A 270 8.07 18.74 31.87
N LEU A 271 7.91 19.89 31.22
CA LEU A 271 7.93 19.97 29.76
C LEU A 271 9.26 19.47 29.18
N ILE A 272 10.37 19.84 29.81
CA ILE A 272 11.71 19.35 29.46
C ILE A 272 11.82 17.83 29.66
N GLN A 273 11.24 17.28 30.73
CA GLN A 273 11.24 15.82 30.96
C GLN A 273 10.44 15.06 29.89
N PHE A 274 9.31 15.62 29.44
CA PHE A 274 8.50 15.05 28.37
C PHE A 274 9.28 15.02 27.04
N GLU A 275 9.95 16.11 26.67
CA GLU A 275 10.77 16.15 25.43
C GLU A 275 12.06 15.32 25.54
N ASN A 276 12.67 15.21 26.72
CA ASN A 276 13.86 14.39 26.97
C ASN A 276 13.52 12.91 27.20
N PHE A 277 12.42 12.42 26.63
CA PHE A 277 12.07 11.00 26.52
C PHE A 277 11.92 10.25 27.86
N SER A 278 11.66 10.97 28.95
CA SER A 278 11.69 10.39 30.31
C SER A 278 10.35 9.82 30.75
N GLU A 279 9.24 10.39 30.26
CA GLU A 279 7.87 10.06 30.68
C GLU A 279 6.86 10.32 29.54
N ILE A 280 5.72 9.61 29.59
CA ILE A 280 4.52 9.94 28.81
C ILE A 280 3.48 10.43 29.83
N PRO A 281 2.96 11.66 29.70
CA PRO A 281 2.01 12.19 30.67
C PRO A 281 0.61 11.60 30.48
N SER A 282 -0.33 11.97 31.36
CA SER A 282 -1.73 11.56 31.23
C SER A 282 -2.36 12.06 29.93
N TYR A 283 -3.41 11.38 29.46
CA TYR A 283 -4.11 11.78 28.23
C TYR A 283 -4.64 13.22 28.29
N ASP A 284 -5.18 13.67 29.42
CA ASP A 284 -5.65 15.06 29.60
C ASP A 284 -4.51 16.08 29.44
N THR A 285 -3.31 15.73 29.90
CA THR A 285 -2.11 16.55 29.71
C THR A 285 -1.72 16.56 28.23
N ILE A 286 -1.81 15.43 27.53
CA ILE A 286 -1.55 15.35 26.08
C ILE A 286 -2.54 16.23 25.31
N VAL A 287 -3.83 16.21 25.67
CA VAL A 287 -4.84 17.10 25.07
C VAL A 287 -4.47 18.56 25.29
N THR A 288 -4.06 18.93 26.50
CA THR A 288 -3.65 20.30 26.83
C THR A 288 -2.42 20.76 26.02
N LEU A 289 -1.41 19.89 25.89
CA LEU A 289 -0.23 20.13 25.06
C LEU A 289 -0.60 20.30 23.59
N ALA A 290 -1.43 19.41 23.06
CA ALA A 290 -1.89 19.44 21.67
C ALA A 290 -2.66 20.73 21.36
N THR A 291 -3.58 21.15 22.23
CA THR A 291 -4.31 22.41 22.09
C THR A 291 -3.38 23.61 22.10
N ALA A 292 -2.37 23.65 22.97
CA ALA A 292 -1.40 24.76 23.02
C ALA A 292 -0.56 24.91 21.74
N MET A 293 -0.40 23.83 20.98
CA MET A 293 0.28 23.77 19.68
C MET A 293 -0.68 23.79 18.48
N ASN A 294 -1.99 23.88 18.71
CA ASN A 294 -3.04 23.85 17.69
C ASN A 294 -3.02 22.58 16.82
N ILE A 295 -2.85 21.42 17.45
CA ILE A 295 -2.90 20.09 16.82
C ILE A 295 -3.87 19.17 17.58
N ASN A 296 -4.13 17.97 17.07
CA ASN A 296 -4.93 16.98 17.78
C ASN A 296 -4.04 16.16 18.73
N ALA A 297 -4.62 15.65 19.83
CA ALA A 297 -3.91 14.74 20.72
C ALA A 297 -3.36 13.50 20.00
N ARG A 298 -4.06 13.02 18.95
CA ARG A 298 -3.62 11.93 18.06
C ARG A 298 -2.21 12.17 17.51
N ASP A 299 -1.90 13.41 17.15
CA ASP A 299 -0.65 13.74 16.46
C ASP A 299 0.56 13.72 17.43
N LEU A 300 0.31 13.72 18.76
CA LEU A 300 1.30 13.49 19.80
C LEU A 300 1.40 12.03 20.27
N LEU A 301 0.43 11.18 19.91
CA LEU A 301 0.39 9.81 20.41
C LEU A 301 1.24 8.88 19.54
N PRO A 302 2.28 8.24 20.10
CA PRO A 302 2.94 7.16 19.41
C PRO A 302 2.08 5.89 19.42
N ASN A 303 2.44 4.91 18.59
CA ASN A 303 1.82 3.58 18.61
C ASN A 303 1.85 2.96 20.01
N ASP A 304 0.87 2.09 20.29
CA ASP A 304 0.68 1.48 21.59
C ASP A 304 1.79 0.51 22.01
N VAL A 305 2.54 -0.02 21.05
CA VAL A 305 3.62 -0.98 21.29
C VAL A 305 4.80 -0.70 20.35
N ILE A 306 6.00 -1.05 20.80
CA ILE A 306 7.16 -1.15 19.93
C ILE A 306 7.27 -2.61 19.50
N GLU A 307 7.02 -2.87 18.21
CA GLU A 307 7.10 -4.22 17.66
C GLU A 307 8.52 -4.57 17.21
N ASP A 308 8.81 -5.86 17.24
CA ASP A 308 9.98 -6.41 16.57
C ASP A 308 9.97 -6.12 15.07
N LYS A 309 11.18 -6.06 14.50
CA LYS A 309 11.37 -5.78 13.07
C LYS A 309 11.01 -6.96 12.17
N VAL A 310 10.83 -8.14 12.77
CA VAL A 310 10.40 -9.39 12.13
C VAL A 310 9.36 -10.02 13.06
N ILE A 311 8.16 -10.27 12.55
CA ILE A 311 7.05 -10.84 13.29
C ILE A 311 6.73 -12.20 12.68
N VAL A 312 7.07 -13.26 13.40
CA VAL A 312 6.81 -14.65 13.00
C VAL A 312 5.48 -15.10 13.59
N GLN A 313 4.60 -15.66 12.75
CA GLN A 313 3.32 -16.21 13.15
C GLN A 313 3.23 -17.67 12.67
N TYR A 314 3.22 -18.60 13.63
CA TYR A 314 2.99 -20.01 13.32
C TYR A 314 1.50 -20.28 13.18
N TYR A 315 1.13 -21.11 12.19
CA TYR A 315 -0.26 -21.41 11.87
C TYR A 315 -1.04 -22.01 13.05
N LYS A 316 -0.37 -22.83 13.86
CA LYS A 316 -0.94 -23.46 15.05
C LYS A 316 -1.37 -22.46 16.12
N ASP A 317 -0.73 -21.29 16.15
CA ASP A 317 -0.94 -20.25 17.16
C ASP A 317 -1.85 -19.12 16.62
N SER A 318 -2.28 -19.23 15.36
CA SER A 318 -3.13 -18.23 14.70
C SER A 318 -4.58 -18.30 15.15
N ALA A 319 -5.17 -17.13 15.38
CA ALA A 319 -6.59 -16.99 15.63
C ALA A 319 -7.42 -17.42 14.41
N LYS A 320 -8.60 -18.00 14.66
CA LYS A 320 -9.51 -18.49 13.63
C LYS A 320 -10.95 -18.11 13.94
N TRP A 321 -11.71 -17.76 12.91
CA TRP A 321 -13.13 -17.46 13.04
C TRP A 321 -13.88 -17.76 11.74
N HIS A 322 -15.20 -17.91 11.84
CA HIS A 322 -16.06 -18.00 10.67
C HIS A 322 -16.57 -16.62 10.24
N PHE A 323 -16.73 -16.43 8.93
CA PHE A 323 -17.26 -15.18 8.37
C PHE A 323 -18.11 -15.44 7.11
N PRO A 324 -19.17 -14.65 6.87
CA PRO A 324 -19.92 -13.90 7.88
C PRO A 324 -20.50 -14.84 8.96
N GLU A 325 -20.89 -14.31 10.11
CA GLU A 325 -21.38 -15.12 11.24
C GLU A 325 -22.61 -15.96 10.90
N THR A 326 -23.50 -15.44 10.03
CA THR A 326 -24.77 -16.06 9.67
C THR A 326 -24.61 -17.25 8.72
N ILE A 327 -23.94 -17.04 7.58
CA ILE A 327 -23.79 -18.05 6.53
C ILE A 327 -22.48 -18.84 6.61
N LYS A 328 -21.52 -18.36 7.41
CA LYS A 328 -20.20 -18.98 7.62
C LYS A 328 -19.52 -19.42 6.32
N ALA A 329 -19.57 -18.56 5.31
CA ALA A 329 -19.05 -18.85 3.97
C ALA A 329 -17.53 -19.10 3.97
N TYR A 330 -16.82 -18.63 4.99
CA TYR A 330 -15.38 -18.77 5.16
C TYR A 330 -15.04 -19.21 6.59
N GLU A 331 -13.99 -20.01 6.73
CA GLU A 331 -13.14 -20.02 7.93
C GLU A 331 -11.90 -19.19 7.61
N ILE A 332 -11.61 -18.19 8.43
CA ILE A 332 -10.49 -17.27 8.26
C ILE A 332 -9.46 -17.56 9.35
N VAL A 333 -8.20 -17.67 8.94
CA VAL A 333 -7.03 -17.75 9.83
C VAL A 333 -6.26 -16.44 9.74
N GLU A 334 -5.99 -15.79 10.87
CA GLU A 334 -5.15 -14.60 10.93
C GLU A 334 -3.67 -14.97 10.77
N LEU A 335 -3.02 -14.37 9.78
CA LEU A 335 -1.61 -14.55 9.49
C LEU A 335 -0.80 -13.38 10.10
N ALA A 336 0.52 -13.40 9.92
CA ALA A 336 1.41 -12.37 10.48
C ALA A 336 0.97 -10.95 10.05
N HIS A 337 0.81 -10.08 11.05
CA HIS A 337 0.51 -8.66 10.86
C HIS A 337 1.46 -7.78 11.69
N SER A 338 1.57 -6.50 11.34
CA SER A 338 2.30 -5.51 12.14
C SER A 338 1.35 -4.38 12.50
N ARG A 339 1.26 -4.04 13.78
CA ARG A 339 0.52 -2.86 14.26
C ARG A 339 1.12 -1.55 13.76
N ASN A 340 2.40 -1.53 13.37
CA ASN A 340 2.99 -0.39 12.66
C ASN A 340 2.45 -0.21 11.23
N LEU A 341 1.76 -1.23 10.70
CA LEU A 341 1.07 -1.19 9.41
C LEU A 341 -0.41 -1.55 9.63
N PRO A 342 -1.20 -0.68 10.29
CA PRO A 342 -2.54 -1.04 10.76
C PRO A 342 -3.51 -1.42 9.64
N PHE A 343 -3.21 -1.03 8.41
CA PHE A 343 -3.98 -1.34 7.19
C PHE A 343 -3.42 -2.52 6.38
N SER A 344 -2.32 -3.13 6.83
CA SER A 344 -1.85 -4.40 6.27
C SER A 344 -2.51 -5.56 7.01
N LYS A 345 -3.32 -6.34 6.29
CA LYS A 345 -4.07 -7.46 6.87
C LYS A 345 -3.85 -8.70 6.01
N ALA A 346 -3.33 -9.77 6.62
CA ALA A 346 -3.03 -11.02 5.94
C ALA A 346 -3.84 -12.17 6.53
N PHE A 347 -4.37 -13.02 5.65
CA PHE A 347 -5.26 -14.11 6.04
C PHE A 347 -5.08 -15.35 5.16
N GLU A 348 -5.36 -16.52 5.71
CA GLU A 348 -5.72 -17.71 4.93
C GLU A 348 -7.23 -17.93 5.04
N PHE A 349 -7.90 -18.07 3.91
CA PHE A 349 -9.33 -18.34 3.83
C PHE A 349 -9.52 -19.79 3.40
N SER A 350 -10.29 -20.56 4.18
CA SER A 350 -10.95 -21.77 3.69
C SER A 350 -12.35 -21.38 3.25
N VAL A 351 -12.66 -21.55 1.96
CA VAL A 351 -13.99 -21.30 1.41
C VAL A 351 -14.87 -22.51 1.73
N LEU A 352 -16.08 -22.27 2.25
CA LEU A 352 -16.97 -23.32 2.78
C LEU A 352 -18.36 -23.32 2.12
N LYS A 353 -18.72 -22.26 1.39
CA LYS A 353 -20.05 -22.14 0.75
C LYS A 353 -19.99 -22.58 -0.70
N GLU A 354 -20.69 -23.67 -1.02
CA GLU A 354 -20.78 -24.19 -2.38
C GLU A 354 -21.47 -23.22 -3.35
N PRO A 355 -21.09 -23.22 -4.64
CA PRO A 355 -21.73 -22.41 -5.67
C PRO A 355 -23.12 -22.96 -6.01
N ASN A 356 -24.13 -22.11 -5.95
CA ASN A 356 -25.46 -22.32 -6.49
C ASN A 356 -26.00 -21.03 -7.14
N SER A 357 -27.15 -21.12 -7.82
CA SER A 357 -27.73 -19.99 -8.58
C SER A 357 -28.00 -18.74 -7.73
N GLU A 358 -28.30 -18.89 -6.45
CA GLU A 358 -28.57 -17.77 -5.53
C GLU A 358 -27.26 -17.18 -4.97
N SER A 359 -26.29 -18.03 -4.66
CA SER A 359 -25.02 -17.65 -4.03
C SER A 359 -24.08 -16.83 -4.93
N ALA A 360 -24.34 -16.81 -6.25
CA ALA A 360 -23.55 -16.11 -7.25
C ALA A 360 -23.76 -14.59 -7.19
N SER A 361 -24.95 -14.14 -6.77
CA SER A 361 -25.27 -12.71 -6.58
C SER A 361 -25.08 -12.24 -5.14
N GLU A 362 -24.87 -13.16 -4.20
CA GLU A 362 -24.53 -12.83 -2.81
C GLU A 362 -23.05 -12.44 -2.70
N LEU A 363 -22.80 -11.14 -2.47
CA LEU A 363 -21.46 -10.56 -2.32
C LEU A 363 -21.25 -10.19 -0.85
N ASP A 364 -20.56 -11.05 -0.12
CA ASP A 364 -20.40 -10.99 1.34
C ASP A 364 -19.08 -10.34 1.79
N LEU A 365 -18.24 -9.91 0.84
CA LEU A 365 -16.99 -9.19 1.10
C LEU A 365 -17.01 -7.82 0.41
N GLN A 366 -16.76 -6.75 1.16
CA GLN A 366 -16.50 -5.41 0.64
C GLN A 366 -15.51 -4.71 1.57
N VAL A 367 -14.34 -4.33 1.04
CA VAL A 367 -13.24 -3.80 1.87
C VAL A 367 -12.57 -2.61 1.18
N GLY A 368 -12.39 -1.51 1.91
CA GLY A 368 -11.75 -0.28 1.42
C GLY A 368 -10.22 -0.33 1.30
N LEU A 369 -9.64 -1.51 1.07
CA LEU A 369 -8.19 -1.73 0.92
C LEU A 369 -7.91 -2.43 -0.40
N HIS A 370 -6.72 -2.21 -0.96
CA HIS A 370 -6.25 -3.00 -2.09
C HIS A 370 -6.08 -4.44 -1.65
N GLN A 371 -6.48 -5.41 -2.47
CA GLN A 371 -6.39 -6.82 -2.11
C GLN A 371 -5.62 -7.62 -3.16
N TYR A 372 -4.72 -8.45 -2.69
CA TYR A 372 -4.08 -9.52 -3.43
C TYR A 372 -4.58 -10.86 -2.89
N ILE A 373 -4.96 -11.77 -3.78
CA ILE A 373 -5.40 -13.12 -3.41
C ILE A 373 -4.68 -14.14 -4.29
N TYR A 374 -4.30 -15.28 -3.71
CA TYR A 374 -3.69 -16.41 -4.41
C TYR A 374 -4.39 -17.71 -4.03
N ASN A 375 -4.75 -18.55 -5.01
CA ASN A 375 -5.32 -19.86 -4.72
C ASN A 375 -4.21 -20.87 -4.40
N VAL A 376 -3.96 -21.06 -3.10
CA VAL A 376 -3.00 -22.04 -2.56
C VAL A 376 -3.58 -23.45 -2.45
N GLY A 377 -4.90 -23.59 -2.63
CA GLY A 377 -5.60 -24.86 -2.59
C GLY A 377 -5.30 -25.77 -3.79
N LYS A 378 -5.93 -26.94 -3.79
CA LYS A 378 -5.82 -27.94 -4.88
C LYS A 378 -7.03 -27.95 -5.80
N VAL A 379 -8.04 -27.15 -5.51
CA VAL A 379 -9.31 -27.07 -6.24
C VAL A 379 -9.57 -25.63 -6.65
N SER A 380 -10.36 -25.47 -7.70
CA SER A 380 -10.79 -24.14 -8.12
C SER A 380 -11.76 -23.51 -7.13
N VAL A 381 -11.83 -22.18 -7.17
CA VAL A 381 -12.77 -21.37 -6.38
C VAL A 381 -13.49 -20.41 -7.32
N HIS A 382 -14.82 -20.33 -7.23
CA HIS A 382 -15.58 -19.35 -7.98
C HIS A 382 -15.43 -17.96 -7.36
N LEU A 383 -15.17 -16.96 -8.19
CA LEU A 383 -15.07 -15.55 -7.81
C LEU A 383 -16.23 -14.79 -8.46
N ASN A 384 -17.06 -14.16 -7.63
CA ASN A 384 -18.15 -13.29 -8.07
C ASN A 384 -17.85 -11.85 -7.62
N TRP A 385 -18.16 -10.85 -8.45
CA TRP A 385 -18.02 -9.45 -8.06
C TRP A 385 -18.99 -8.53 -8.77
N LYS A 386 -19.20 -7.33 -8.21
CA LYS A 386 -20.05 -6.30 -8.82
C LYS A 386 -19.24 -5.04 -9.09
N ILE A 387 -19.35 -4.52 -10.32
CA ILE A 387 -18.77 -3.24 -10.74
C ILE A 387 -19.73 -2.57 -11.74
N ASN A 388 -19.93 -1.25 -11.63
CA ASN A 388 -20.85 -0.49 -12.51
C ASN A 388 -22.24 -1.14 -12.65
N ASP A 389 -22.80 -1.58 -11.52
CA ASP A 389 -24.07 -2.30 -11.43
C ASP A 389 -24.19 -3.62 -12.19
N LYS A 390 -23.08 -4.16 -12.70
CA LYS A 390 -23.03 -5.46 -13.35
C LYS A 390 -22.33 -6.48 -12.46
N VAL A 391 -22.98 -7.62 -12.26
CA VAL A 391 -22.37 -8.78 -11.61
C VAL A 391 -21.54 -9.54 -12.66
N GLN A 392 -20.36 -9.96 -12.26
CA GLN A 392 -19.38 -10.67 -13.05
C GLN A 392 -18.94 -11.93 -12.29
N HIS A 393 -18.50 -12.93 -13.03
CA HIS A 393 -18.11 -14.23 -12.50
C HIS A 393 -16.87 -14.75 -13.22
N ASP A 394 -15.97 -15.38 -12.47
CA ASP A 394 -14.82 -16.12 -12.99
C ASP A 394 -14.47 -17.26 -12.02
N GLU A 395 -13.50 -18.08 -12.37
CA GLU A 395 -13.00 -19.20 -11.60
C GLU A 395 -11.49 -19.02 -11.37
N LEU A 396 -11.04 -19.09 -10.12
CA LEU A 396 -9.63 -19.08 -9.74
C LEU A 396 -9.13 -20.51 -9.61
N LYS A 397 -8.32 -20.96 -10.57
CA LYS A 397 -7.69 -22.29 -10.53
C LYS A 397 -6.54 -22.31 -9.51
N PRO A 398 -6.09 -23.49 -9.05
CA PRO A 398 -4.88 -23.61 -8.25
C PRO A 398 -3.68 -22.89 -8.88
N GLY A 399 -3.06 -22.00 -8.11
CA GLY A 399 -1.94 -21.17 -8.57
C GLY A 399 -2.32 -19.89 -9.31
N ASP A 400 -3.61 -19.65 -9.57
CA ASP A 400 -4.07 -18.35 -10.06
C ASP A 400 -4.00 -17.31 -8.93
N SER A 401 -3.78 -16.06 -9.33
CA SER A 401 -3.75 -14.92 -8.43
C SER A 401 -4.64 -13.80 -8.95
N VAL A 402 -5.07 -12.92 -8.04
CA VAL A 402 -5.98 -11.84 -8.38
C VAL A 402 -5.68 -10.59 -7.57
N TYR A 403 -5.75 -9.45 -8.25
CA TYR A 403 -5.84 -8.13 -7.64
C TYR A 403 -7.30 -7.66 -7.63
N ILE A 404 -7.76 -7.09 -6.52
CA ILE A 404 -9.09 -6.49 -6.38
C ILE A 404 -8.94 -5.04 -5.90
N LYS A 405 -9.59 -4.10 -6.59
CA LYS A 405 -9.65 -2.68 -6.21
C LYS A 405 -10.38 -2.49 -4.86
N PRO A 406 -10.04 -1.45 -4.08
CA PRO A 406 -10.79 -1.08 -2.89
C PRO A 406 -12.30 -0.95 -3.17
N ASN A 407 -13.13 -1.35 -2.20
CA ASN A 407 -14.59 -1.25 -2.18
C ASN A 407 -15.37 -2.06 -3.24
N VAL A 408 -14.70 -2.89 -4.05
CA VAL A 408 -15.39 -3.85 -4.93
C VAL A 408 -16.06 -4.92 -4.07
N SER A 409 -17.39 -4.98 -4.13
CA SER A 409 -18.18 -6.06 -3.53
C SER A 409 -17.90 -7.36 -4.29
N HIS A 410 -17.54 -8.42 -3.57
CA HIS A 410 -17.18 -9.71 -4.14
C HIS A 410 -17.51 -10.86 -3.19
N SER A 411 -17.41 -12.09 -3.68
CA SER A 411 -17.47 -13.32 -2.88
C SER A 411 -16.68 -14.45 -3.52
N PHE A 412 -16.31 -15.43 -2.69
CA PHE A 412 -15.74 -16.69 -3.13
C PHE A 412 -16.68 -17.85 -2.80
N ARG A 413 -16.79 -18.84 -3.70
CA ARG A 413 -17.64 -20.04 -3.53
C ARG A 413 -16.88 -21.31 -3.89
N GLY A 414 -17.24 -22.42 -3.24
CA GLY A 414 -16.61 -23.74 -3.35
C GLY A 414 -15.93 -24.17 -2.05
N THR A 415 -14.86 -24.97 -2.17
CA THR A 415 -14.15 -25.62 -1.04
C THR A 415 -12.64 -25.38 -1.03
N GLY A 416 -12.16 -24.36 -1.75
CA GLY A 416 -10.73 -24.08 -1.91
C GLY A 416 -10.11 -23.28 -0.76
N LYS A 417 -8.79 -23.10 -0.84
CA LYS A 417 -8.00 -22.31 0.10
C LYS A 417 -7.32 -21.14 -0.61
N LEU A 418 -7.44 -19.95 -0.03
CA LEU A 418 -6.90 -18.72 -0.58
C LEU A 418 -6.00 -18.03 0.43
N VAL A 419 -4.85 -17.51 -0.01
CA VAL A 419 -4.08 -16.53 0.77
C VAL A 419 -4.51 -15.13 0.35
N VAL A 420 -4.83 -14.28 1.31
CA VAL A 420 -5.32 -12.92 1.09
C VAL A 420 -4.39 -11.93 1.79
N LEU A 421 -3.87 -10.94 1.07
CA LEU A 421 -3.17 -9.79 1.63
C LEU A 421 -3.90 -8.51 1.25
N ARG A 422 -4.23 -7.67 2.23
CA ARG A 422 -4.84 -6.36 2.06
C ARG A 422 -3.87 -5.26 2.47
N ILE A 423 -3.80 -4.17 1.73
CA ILE A 423 -2.90 -3.03 2.03
C ILE A 423 -3.58 -1.66 1.80
N ALA A 424 -3.09 -0.63 2.48
CA ALA A 424 -3.59 0.76 2.40
C ALA A 424 -3.54 1.39 1.01
N GLY A 425 -2.52 1.04 0.22
CA GLY A 425 -2.11 1.89 -0.90
C GLY A 425 -1.68 3.26 -0.38
N ARG A 426 -2.14 4.32 -1.04
CA ARG A 426 -1.86 5.73 -0.68
C ARG A 426 -3.03 6.43 0.03
N ILE A 427 -4.14 5.72 0.22
CA ILE A 427 -5.42 6.35 0.59
C ILE A 427 -5.67 6.21 2.10
N ALA A 428 -5.64 4.99 2.63
CA ALA A 428 -5.98 4.77 4.05
C ALA A 428 -4.96 5.45 4.97
N GLY A 429 -5.45 6.24 5.94
CA GLY A 429 -4.61 7.08 6.80
C GLY A 429 -5.02 8.55 6.69
N ASP A 430 -4.03 9.44 6.56
CA ASP A 430 -4.27 10.88 6.56
C ASP A 430 -4.98 11.38 5.29
N ALA A 431 -4.66 10.85 4.10
CA ALA A 431 -5.36 11.20 2.86
C ALA A 431 -6.88 10.88 2.90
N GLN A 432 -7.25 9.71 3.44
CA GLN A 432 -8.65 9.38 3.66
C GLN A 432 -9.32 10.33 4.66
N ARG A 433 -8.62 10.74 5.72
CA ARG A 433 -9.16 11.68 6.73
C ARG A 433 -9.38 13.05 6.13
N GLU A 434 -8.44 13.55 5.33
CA GLU A 434 -8.57 14.81 4.60
C GLU A 434 -9.79 14.78 3.67
N LEU A 435 -9.92 13.74 2.82
CA LEU A 435 -11.10 13.59 1.95
C LEU A 435 -12.41 13.55 2.74
N SER A 436 -12.39 13.04 3.97
CA SER A 436 -13.58 12.97 4.84
C SER A 436 -13.95 14.31 5.49
N LEU A 437 -13.10 15.32 5.40
CA LEU A 437 -13.40 16.69 5.84
C LEU A 437 -14.20 17.48 4.80
N PHE A 438 -14.24 17.00 3.56
CA PHE A 438 -14.96 17.67 2.47
C PHE A 438 -16.46 17.37 2.52
N GLU A 439 -17.26 18.30 2.01
CA GLU A 439 -18.65 17.98 1.69
C GLU A 439 -18.71 16.92 0.59
N LYS A 440 -19.82 16.18 0.52
CA LYS A 440 -19.94 15.06 -0.44
C LYS A 440 -19.78 15.51 -1.89
N SER A 441 -20.29 16.69 -2.25
CA SER A 441 -20.12 17.30 -3.57
C SER A 441 -18.65 17.61 -3.87
N ASP A 442 -17.92 18.13 -2.89
CA ASP A 442 -16.52 18.52 -3.04
C ASP A 442 -15.61 17.30 -3.16
N ALA A 443 -15.92 16.22 -2.44
CA ALA A 443 -15.20 14.95 -2.57
C ALA A 443 -15.21 14.40 -4.00
N HIS A 444 -16.28 14.61 -4.77
CA HIS A 444 -16.32 14.21 -6.18
C HIS A 444 -15.35 15.02 -7.04
N ARG A 445 -15.28 16.34 -6.82
CA ARG A 445 -14.34 17.23 -7.54
C ARG A 445 -12.89 16.98 -7.12
N ALA A 446 -12.63 16.65 -5.87
CA ALA A 446 -11.31 16.27 -5.38
C ALA A 446 -10.75 15.01 -6.08
N ILE A 447 -11.63 14.08 -6.47
CA ILE A 447 -11.25 12.87 -7.21
C ILE A 447 -11.01 13.19 -8.69
N SER A 448 -11.80 14.09 -9.28
CA SER A 448 -11.70 14.51 -10.67
C SER A 448 -12.31 15.89 -10.84
N GLU A 449 -11.48 16.90 -11.09
CA GLU A 449 -11.96 18.26 -11.37
C GLU A 449 -12.69 18.30 -12.72
N THR A 450 -13.77 19.07 -12.80
CA THR A 450 -14.62 19.14 -14.02
C THR A 450 -14.95 20.56 -14.44
N SER A 451 -14.50 21.57 -13.68
CA SER A 451 -14.80 22.97 -13.95
C SER A 451 -13.60 23.87 -13.64
N MET A 452 -13.53 25.03 -14.29
CA MET A 452 -12.60 26.09 -13.86
C MET A 452 -12.94 26.56 -12.45
N TRP A 453 -11.95 27.11 -11.74
CA TRP A 453 -12.15 27.59 -10.36
C TRP A 453 -13.06 28.83 -10.25
N PHE A 454 -13.49 29.40 -11.38
CA PHE A 454 -14.47 30.48 -11.49
C PHE A 454 -15.18 30.41 -12.84
N ASP A 455 -16.33 31.07 -12.94
CA ASP A 455 -17.05 31.28 -14.20
C ASP A 455 -16.71 32.67 -14.80
N PRO A 456 -16.11 32.75 -16.00
CA PRO A 456 -15.82 34.03 -16.65
C PRO A 456 -17.07 34.81 -17.07
N GLU A 457 -18.24 34.16 -17.21
CA GLU A 457 -19.51 34.84 -17.50
C GLU A 457 -20.15 35.47 -16.26
N GLY A 458 -19.59 35.25 -15.07
CA GLY A 458 -20.06 35.83 -13.82
C GLY A 458 -21.44 35.32 -13.37
N LYS A 459 -21.87 34.14 -13.84
CA LYS A 459 -23.09 33.52 -13.34
C LYS A 459 -22.76 32.83 -12.03
N HIS A 460 -23.21 33.45 -10.95
CA HIS A 460 -23.31 32.81 -9.65
C HIS A 460 -24.77 32.39 -9.48
N GLU A 461 -25.01 31.09 -9.24
CA GLU A 461 -26.31 30.62 -8.73
C GLU A 461 -26.56 31.12 -7.31
#